data_AF-A0A1Q8Y987-F1
#
_entry.id   AF-A0A1Q8Y987-F1
#
_cell.length_a   1.000
_cell.length_b   1.000
_cell.length_c   1.000
_cell.angle_alpha   90.00
_cell.angle_beta   90.00
_cell.angle_gamma   90.00
#
_symmetry.space_group_name_H-M   'P 1'
#
loop_
_entity.id
_entity.type
_entity.pdbx_description
1 polymer ?
#
loop_
_entity_poly.entity_id
_entity_poly.type
_entity_poly.pdbx_seq_one_letter_code
_entity_poly.pdbx_strand_id
1 'polypeptide(L)'
;MGAARYSVVEVSDSKSFCQCCGKTGLKRVVFIADSETGEVRHFGSTCATSPAKGFGLDAEVKAVLDGFVRREAGLNSAAGYAYRREGGKYANDASNKRVPVNMARWFEIREQISLASKI
;
A
#
# COMPACT_ATOMS: atom_id res chain seq x y z
N MET A 1 20.65 -24.09 -1.41
CA MET A 1 20.01 -22.85 -1.89
C MET A 1 19.79 -21.98 -0.67
N GLY A 2 20.65 -20.98 -0.44
CA GLY A 2 20.53 -20.11 0.73
C GLY A 2 19.26 -19.28 0.59
N ALA A 3 18.38 -19.33 1.58
CA ALA A 3 17.24 -18.42 1.65
C ALA A 3 17.78 -16.98 1.66
N ALA A 4 17.14 -16.09 0.90
CA ALA A 4 17.45 -14.67 0.99
C ALA A 4 17.30 -14.25 2.47
N ARG A 5 18.37 -13.71 3.06
CA ARG A 5 18.39 -13.28 4.46
C ARG A 5 17.23 -12.33 4.79
N TYR A 6 16.87 -11.50 3.82
CA TYR A 6 15.81 -10.52 3.90
C TYR A 6 14.66 -10.92 2.98
N SER A 7 13.43 -10.72 3.45
CA SER A 7 12.22 -10.92 2.64
C SER A 7 11.24 -9.78 2.87
N VAL A 8 10.51 -9.40 1.82
CA VAL A 8 9.45 -8.38 1.95
C VAL A 8 8.20 -9.01 2.54
N VAL A 9 7.75 -8.51 3.69
CA VAL A 9 6.55 -8.98 4.38
C VAL A 9 5.32 -8.30 3.81
N GLU A 10 5.35 -6.97 3.77
CA GLU A 10 4.22 -6.16 3.32
C GLU A 10 4.68 -4.78 2.88
N VAL A 11 3.81 -4.06 2.18
CA VAL A 11 3.96 -2.64 1.93
C VAL A 11 2.71 -1.94 2.43
N SER A 12 2.89 -0.93 3.26
CA SER A 12 1.80 -0.17 3.85
C SER A 12 2.16 1.32 3.94
N ASP A 13 1.14 2.17 3.96
CA ASP A 13 1.25 3.61 4.23
C ASP A 13 1.06 3.95 5.72
N SER A 14 0.87 2.95 6.61
CA SER A 14 0.71 3.17 8.06
C SER A 14 1.89 3.88 8.71
N LYS A 15 3.09 3.76 8.13
CA LYS A 15 4.27 4.52 8.51
C LYS A 15 4.70 5.38 7.35
N SER A 16 5.17 6.59 7.66
CA SER A 16 5.59 7.57 6.66
C SER A 16 7.09 7.87 6.72
N PHE A 17 7.89 7.04 7.41
CA PHE A 17 9.32 7.28 7.60
C PHE A 17 10.20 6.05 7.31
N CYS A 18 11.44 6.26 6.83
CA CYS A 18 12.43 5.19 6.65
C CYS A 18 13.28 5.04 7.91
N GLN A 19 13.42 3.83 8.46
CA GLN A 19 14.42 3.57 9.50
C GLN A 19 15.87 3.68 9.00
N CYS A 20 16.10 3.58 7.69
CA CYS A 20 17.43 3.62 7.10
C CYS A 20 18.08 5.01 7.05
N CYS A 21 17.29 6.05 6.83
CA CYS A 21 17.76 7.40 6.52
C CYS A 21 16.94 8.49 7.21
N GLY A 22 15.92 8.12 7.99
CA GLY A 22 15.04 9.06 8.68
C GLY A 22 14.11 9.85 7.76
N LYS A 23 14.12 9.60 6.44
CA LYS A 23 13.29 10.35 5.49
C LYS A 23 11.81 10.13 5.81
N THR A 24 11.10 11.22 6.07
CA THR A 24 9.66 11.27 6.40
C THR A 24 8.83 11.69 5.19
N GLY A 25 7.50 11.59 5.28
CA GLY A 25 6.58 11.92 4.19
C GLY A 25 6.53 10.87 3.07
N LEU A 26 6.96 9.64 3.36
CA LEU A 26 6.87 8.53 2.43
C LEU A 26 5.41 8.10 2.27
N LYS A 27 4.92 8.13 1.03
CA LYS A 27 3.57 7.64 0.70
C LYS A 27 3.46 6.10 0.74
N ARG A 28 4.61 5.40 0.74
CA ARG A 28 4.70 3.94 0.65
C ARG A 28 5.92 3.46 1.43
N VAL A 29 5.70 2.58 2.40
CA VAL A 29 6.76 2.01 3.24
C VAL A 29 6.70 0.49 3.17
N VAL A 30 7.84 -0.09 2.84
CA VAL A 30 8.08 -1.52 2.71
C VAL A 30 8.54 -2.08 4.05
N PHE A 31 7.91 -3.15 4.50
CA PHE A 31 8.31 -3.92 5.67
C PHE A 31 9.12 -5.13 5.22
N ILE A 32 10.33 -5.24 5.76
CA ILE A 32 11.29 -6.30 5.44
C ILE A 32 11.53 -7.10 6.72
N ALA A 33 11.33 -8.41 6.65
CA ALA A 33 11.73 -9.36 7.69
C ALA A 33 13.17 -9.81 7.46
N ASP A 34 13.98 -9.74 8.51
CA ASP A 34 15.27 -10.42 8.58
C ASP A 34 15.06 -11.82 9.16
N SER A 35 15.42 -12.85 8.39
CA SER A 35 15.22 -14.26 8.79
C SER A 35 16.26 -14.75 9.82
N GLU A 36 17.38 -14.03 9.99
CA GLU A 36 18.38 -14.33 11.02
C GLU A 36 17.99 -13.75 12.38
N THR A 37 17.42 -12.54 12.41
CA THR A 37 17.03 -11.88 13.68
C THR A 37 15.55 -12.02 14.03
N GLY A 38 14.71 -12.38 13.06
CA GLY A 38 13.25 -12.40 13.21
C GLY A 38 12.62 -11.01 13.32
N GLU A 39 13.39 -9.94 13.09
CA GLU A 39 12.89 -8.57 13.19
C GLU A 39 12.28 -8.08 11.88
N VAL A 40 11.14 -7.38 11.98
CA VAL A 40 10.54 -6.67 10.85
C VAL A 40 10.92 -5.19 10.93
N ARG A 41 11.63 -4.73 9.91
CA ARG A 41 12.07 -3.33 9.76
C ARG A 41 11.33 -2.67 8.61
N HIS A 42 11.23 -1.34 8.63
CA HIS A 42 10.44 -0.62 7.63
C HIS A 42 11.23 0.47 6.94
N PHE A 43 11.08 0.52 5.61
CA PHE A 43 11.93 1.30 4.72
C PHE A 43 11.12 1.94 3.60
N GLY A 44 11.57 3.08 3.09
CA GLY A 44 11.03 3.60 1.84
C GLY A 44 11.32 2.63 0.69
N SER A 45 10.43 2.57 -0.31
CA SER A 45 10.61 1.70 -1.49
C SER A 45 11.95 1.88 -2.19
N THR A 46 12.43 3.12 -2.30
CA THR A 46 13.76 3.44 -2.86
C THR A 46 14.91 2.88 -2.04
N CYS A 47 14.75 2.76 -0.72
CA CYS A 47 15.79 2.26 0.16
C CYS A 47 15.78 0.73 0.24
N ALA A 48 14.60 0.12 0.16
CA ALA A 48 14.42 -1.33 0.07
C ALA A 48 15.01 -1.91 -1.24
N THR A 49 14.99 -1.13 -2.31
CA THR A 49 15.53 -1.49 -3.64
C THR A 49 17.00 -1.12 -3.81
N SER A 50 17.60 -0.38 -2.87
CA SER A 50 18.96 0.14 -3.03
C SER A 50 20.01 -0.94 -2.74
N PRO A 51 20.90 -1.26 -3.70
CA PRO A 51 21.98 -2.23 -3.49
C PRO A 51 23.00 -1.75 -2.45
N ALA A 52 23.20 -0.43 -2.32
CA ALA A 52 24.09 0.17 -1.32
C ALA A 52 23.63 -0.04 0.14
N LYS A 53 22.36 -0.43 0.34
CA LYS A 53 21.81 -0.77 1.65
C LYS A 53 21.75 -2.28 1.90
N GLY A 54 22.22 -3.10 0.95
CA GLY A 54 22.37 -4.53 1.13
C GLY A 54 21.07 -5.34 1.08
N PHE A 55 19.95 -4.73 0.71
CA PHE A 55 18.66 -5.44 0.59
C PHE A 55 18.50 -6.06 -0.81
N GLY A 56 18.71 -5.29 -1.87
CA GLY A 56 18.64 -5.82 -3.25
C GLY A 56 17.29 -6.43 -3.65
N LEU A 57 16.21 -6.12 -2.92
CA LEU A 57 14.90 -6.80 -3.03
C LEU A 57 14.02 -6.22 -4.15
N ASP A 58 14.59 -5.75 -5.26
CA ASP A 58 13.85 -4.96 -6.27
C ASP A 58 12.63 -5.73 -6.83
N ALA A 59 12.83 -6.99 -7.21
CA ALA A 59 11.77 -7.85 -7.72
C ALA A 59 10.70 -8.17 -6.65
N GLU A 60 11.10 -8.45 -5.41
CA GLU A 60 10.19 -8.76 -4.30
C GLU A 60 9.38 -7.53 -3.88
N VAL A 61 10.04 -6.38 -3.72
CA VAL A 61 9.40 -5.10 -3.43
C VAL A 61 8.39 -4.77 -4.52
N LYS A 62 8.75 -4.96 -5.79
CA LYS A 62 7.83 -4.74 -6.92
C LYS A 62 6.64 -5.69 -6.88
N ALA A 63 6.85 -6.97 -6.62
CA ALA A 63 5.77 -7.95 -6.54
C ALA A 63 4.79 -7.63 -5.39
N VAL A 64 5.29 -7.26 -4.22
CA VAL A 64 4.44 -6.88 -3.07
C VAL A 64 3.73 -5.55 -3.34
N LEU A 65 4.42 -4.56 -3.92
CA LEU A 65 3.79 -3.30 -4.35
C LEU A 65 2.67 -3.54 -5.35
N ASP A 66 2.89 -4.40 -6.34
CA ASP A 66 1.88 -4.73 -7.34
C ASP A 66 0.68 -5.44 -6.70
N GLY A 67 0.92 -6.34 -5.74
CA GLY A 67 -0.12 -6.95 -4.92
C GLY A 67 -0.93 -5.92 -4.12
N PHE A 68 -0.25 -4.96 -3.48
CA PHE A 68 -0.89 -3.86 -2.74
C PHE A 68 -1.74 -2.98 -3.67
N VAL A 69 -1.19 -2.56 -4.82
CA VAL A 69 -1.91 -1.74 -5.82
C VAL A 69 -3.13 -2.49 -6.35
N ARG A 70 -3.00 -3.78 -6.66
CA ARG A 70 -4.13 -4.62 -7.09
C ARG A 70 -5.20 -4.72 -6.00
N ARG A 71 -4.80 -4.90 -4.74
CA ARG A 71 -5.72 -4.94 -3.59
C ARG A 71 -6.45 -3.60 -3.43
N GLU A 72 -5.73 -2.48 -3.47
CA GLU A 72 -6.34 -1.15 -3.42
C GLU A 72 -7.29 -0.91 -4.59
N ALA A 73 -6.91 -1.31 -5.81
CA ALA A 73 -7.77 -1.23 -6.98
C ALA A 73 -9.03 -2.08 -6.81
N GLY A 74 -8.92 -3.27 -6.22
CA GLY A 74 -10.05 -4.13 -5.88
C GLY A 74 -10.99 -3.49 -4.86
N LEU A 75 -10.44 -2.96 -3.76
CA LEU A 75 -11.20 -2.23 -2.73
C LEU A 75 -11.92 -1.01 -3.34
N ASN A 76 -11.22 -0.21 -4.15
CA ASN A 76 -11.79 0.97 -4.78
C ASN A 76 -12.88 0.60 -5.81
N SER A 77 -12.71 -0.50 -6.53
CA SER A 77 -13.71 -1.01 -7.46
C SER A 77 -14.97 -1.50 -6.74
N ALA A 78 -14.79 -2.28 -5.66
CA ALA A 78 -15.88 -2.75 -4.81
C ALA A 78 -16.60 -1.57 -4.14
N ALA A 79 -15.86 -0.61 -3.59
CA ALA A 79 -16.41 0.60 -3.00
C ALA A 79 -17.17 1.43 -4.04
N GLY A 80 -16.63 1.60 -5.25
CA GLY A 80 -17.32 2.30 -6.33
C GLY A 80 -18.57 1.58 -6.84
N TYR A 81 -18.61 0.24 -6.79
CA TYR A 81 -19.82 -0.52 -7.08
C TYR A 81 -20.88 -0.34 -5.99
N ALA A 82 -20.50 -0.52 -4.73
CA ALA A 82 -21.39 -0.37 -3.59
C ALA A 82 -21.94 1.06 -3.49
N TYR A 83 -21.08 2.07 -3.63
CA TYR A 83 -21.47 3.48 -3.64
C TYR A 83 -22.50 3.79 -4.74
N ARG A 84 -22.33 3.26 -5.95
CA ARG A 84 -23.31 3.43 -7.03
C ARG A 84 -24.62 2.68 -6.75
N ARG A 85 -24.55 1.50 -6.14
CA ARG A 85 -25.74 0.72 -5.76
C ARG A 85 -26.59 1.46 -4.73
N GLU A 86 -25.98 2.22 -3.84
CA GLU A 86 -26.68 3.11 -2.90
C GLU A 86 -27.18 4.43 -3.53
N GLY A 87 -27.05 4.60 -4.85
CA GLY A 87 -27.45 5.81 -5.56
C GLY A 87 -26.39 6.92 -5.56
N GLY A 88 -25.16 6.61 -5.12
CA GLY A 88 -24.03 7.53 -5.13
C GLY A 88 -23.68 8.02 -6.53
N LYS A 89 -23.38 9.32 -6.64
CA LYS A 89 -23.08 10.01 -7.91
C LYS A 89 -21.62 10.41 -7.97
N TYR A 90 -21.11 10.54 -9.19
CA TYR A 90 -19.75 11.03 -9.45
C TYR A 90 -19.83 12.37 -10.18
N ALA A 91 -18.92 13.28 -9.84
CA ALA A 91 -18.69 14.53 -10.55
C ALA A 91 -17.22 14.62 -10.96
N ASN A 92 -16.91 15.51 -11.89
CA ASN A 92 -15.52 15.81 -12.24
C ASN A 92 -14.97 16.87 -11.27
N ASP A 93 -13.77 16.65 -10.75
CA ASP A 93 -13.04 17.69 -10.01
C ASP A 93 -12.48 18.76 -10.96
N ALA A 94 -11.84 19.80 -10.42
CA ALA A 94 -11.19 20.85 -11.20
C ALA A 94 -10.15 20.32 -12.22
N SER A 95 -9.57 19.15 -11.96
CA SER A 95 -8.63 18.43 -12.83
C SER A 95 -9.31 17.48 -13.82
N ASN A 96 -10.64 17.55 -13.97
CA ASN A 96 -11.46 16.69 -14.81
C ASN A 96 -11.40 15.19 -14.45
N LYS A 97 -11.10 14.84 -13.18
CA LYS A 97 -11.13 13.45 -12.72
C LYS A 97 -12.48 13.15 -12.06
N ARG A 98 -13.05 11.99 -12.39
CA ARG A 98 -14.29 11.51 -11.78
C ARG A 98 -14.05 11.16 -10.32
N VAL A 99 -14.68 11.91 -9.42
CA VAL A 99 -14.64 11.70 -7.97
C VAL A 99 -16.06 11.52 -7.42
N PRO A 100 -16.23 10.76 -6.32
CA PRO A 100 -17.52 10.66 -5.64
C PRO A 100 -17.99 12.04 -5.19
N VAL A 101 -19.26 12.37 -5.45
CA VAL A 101 -19.86 13.65 -4.99
C VAL A 101 -19.91 13.70 -3.47
N ASN A 102 -20.22 12.56 -2.84
CA ASN A 102 -20.15 12.40 -1.39
C ASN A 102 -18.91 11.56 -1.04
N MET A 103 -17.77 12.23 -0.86
CA MET A 103 -16.52 11.58 -0.46
C MET A 103 -16.64 10.88 0.90
N ALA A 104 -17.31 11.49 1.88
CA ALA A 104 -17.45 10.91 3.22
C ALA A 104 -18.12 9.53 3.13
N ARG A 105 -19.26 9.45 2.43
CA ARG A 105 -19.98 8.19 2.24
C ARG A 105 -19.15 7.17 1.46
N TRP A 106 -18.40 7.60 0.45
CA TRP A 106 -17.52 6.70 -0.30
C TRP A 106 -16.39 6.14 0.58
N PHE A 107 -15.82 6.95 1.47
CA PHE A 107 -14.81 6.50 2.43
C PHE A 107 -15.38 5.52 3.45
N GLU A 108 -16.58 5.78 3.99
CA GLU A 108 -17.26 4.86 4.89
C GLU A 108 -17.47 3.49 4.23
N ILE A 109 -17.96 3.46 2.99
CA ILE A 109 -18.17 2.21 2.24
C ILE A 109 -16.85 1.49 1.99
N ARG A 110 -15.79 2.23 1.62
CA ARG A 110 -14.46 1.65 1.40
C ARG A 110 -13.91 1.04 2.69
N GLU A 111 -14.07 1.73 3.82
CA GLU A 111 -13.65 1.24 5.14
C GLU A 111 -14.44 -0.01 5.53
N GLN A 112 -15.77 -0.01 5.37
CA GLN A 112 -16.61 -1.18 5.62
C GLN A 112 -16.18 -2.39 4.78
N ILE A 113 -15.89 -2.19 3.50
CA ILE A 113 -15.41 -3.28 2.62
C ILE A 113 -14.02 -3.76 3.06
N SER A 114 -13.14 -2.85 3.46
CA SER A 114 -11.82 -3.21 3.99
C SER A 114 -11.94 -4.07 5.24
N LEU A 115 -12.80 -3.66 6.20
CA LEU A 115 -13.07 -4.40 7.44
C LEU A 115 -13.76 -5.74 7.18
N ALA A 116 -14.75 -5.78 6.29
CA ALA A 116 -15.50 -6.99 5.95
C ALA A 116 -14.63 -8.02 5.22
N SER A 117 -13.63 -7.57 4.47
CA SER A 117 -12.67 -8.44 3.80
C SER A 117 -11.66 -9.07 4.77
N LYS A 118 -11.67 -8.71 6.07
CA LYS A 118 -10.69 -9.13 7.11
C LYS A 118 -9.28 -9.24 6.53
N ILE A 119 -8.82 -8.12 5.97
CA ILE A 119 -7.46 -7.93 5.50
C ILE A 119 -6.81 -6.78 6.27
#